data_AF-A0A3C2API9-F1
#
_entry.id   AF-A0A3C2API9-F1
#
_cell.length_a   1.000
_cell.length_b   1.000
_cell.length_c   1.000
_cell.angle_alpha   90.00
_cell.angle_beta   90.00
_cell.angle_gamma   90.00
#
_symmetry.space_group_name_H-M   'P 1'
#
loop_
_entity.id
_entity.type
_entity.pdbx_description
1 polymer ?
#
loop_
_entity_poly.entity_id
_entity_poly.type
_entity_poly.pdbx_seq_one_letter_code
_entity_poly.pdbx_strand_id
1 'polypeptide(L)'
;MIIDHQTNFLYLSDLLPTQHPEFFKRFEAVLNECGIPFELLPDTKDIWAMDYMPIQTQQNEFIQFRYEPDYLMDSPENRATISNVDSICKSIRIKPIKSNINLDGGNVTNWADRVILCNKVFVENPDLSEDELFEELMDYFNVKEENLHFVPWDE
;
A
#
# COMPACT_ATOMS: atom_id res chain seq x y z
N MET A 1 4.49 9.73 -10.70
CA MET A 1 3.40 9.19 -9.86
C MET A 1 2.45 10.28 -9.40
N ILE A 2 1.22 9.90 -9.03
CA ILE A 2 0.28 10.79 -8.35
C ILE A 2 0.71 10.94 -6.89
N ILE A 3 0.79 12.18 -6.41
CA ILE A 3 1.08 12.47 -5.00
C ILE A 3 -0.20 12.77 -4.22
N ASP A 4 -0.17 12.60 -2.90
CA ASP A 4 -1.36 12.64 -2.04
C ASP A 4 -2.27 13.86 -2.28
N HIS A 5 -1.70 15.05 -2.44
CA HIS A 5 -2.49 16.28 -2.66
C HIS A 5 -3.20 16.34 -4.03
N GLN A 6 -2.84 15.46 -4.96
CA GLN A 6 -3.50 15.30 -6.25
C GLN A 6 -4.58 14.21 -6.22
N THR A 7 -4.63 13.40 -5.17
CA THR A 7 -5.71 12.44 -4.96
C THR A 7 -6.99 13.18 -4.56
N ASN A 8 -8.13 12.53 -4.75
CA ASN A 8 -9.45 13.14 -4.58
C ASN A 8 -10.36 12.36 -3.64
N PHE A 9 -9.89 11.25 -3.07
CA PHE A 9 -10.71 10.34 -2.29
C PHE A 9 -9.84 9.47 -1.38
N LEU A 10 -10.26 9.30 -0.14
CA LEU A 10 -9.57 8.50 0.87
C LEU A 10 -10.32 7.19 1.13
N TYR A 11 -9.59 6.08 1.22
CA TYR A 11 -10.14 4.81 1.70
C TYR A 11 -9.55 4.45 3.06
N LEU A 12 -10.40 3.99 3.96
CA LEU A 12 -10.06 3.62 5.34
C LEU A 12 -10.53 2.21 5.64
N SER A 13 -9.87 1.50 6.56
CA SER A 13 -10.35 0.19 7.00
C SER A 13 -11.70 0.28 7.74
N ASP A 14 -12.64 -0.63 7.46
CA ASP A 14 -13.90 -0.78 8.19
C ASP A 14 -13.75 -1.25 9.64
N LEU A 15 -12.54 -1.61 10.06
CA LEU A 15 -12.22 -1.93 11.46
C LEU A 15 -12.01 -0.66 12.30
N LEU A 16 -11.64 0.48 11.71
CA LEU A 16 -11.36 1.71 12.47
C LEU A 16 -12.52 2.17 13.37
N PRO A 17 -13.79 2.20 12.93
CA PRO A 17 -14.91 2.60 13.78
C PRO A 17 -15.15 1.67 14.97
N THR A 18 -14.76 0.40 14.87
CA THR A 18 -15.00 -0.61 15.92
C THR A 18 -13.82 -0.81 16.85
N GLN A 19 -12.59 -0.84 16.31
CA GLN A 19 -11.36 -1.03 17.08
C GLN A 19 -10.83 0.27 17.67
N HIS A 20 -11.01 1.41 16.98
CA HIS A 20 -10.51 2.72 17.39
C HIS A 20 -11.59 3.82 17.30
N PRO A 21 -12.75 3.65 17.95
CA PRO A 21 -13.92 4.52 17.76
C PRO A 21 -13.65 6.00 18.06
N GLU A 22 -12.92 6.28 19.14
CA GLU A 22 -12.59 7.66 19.54
C GLU A 22 -11.65 8.35 18.55
N PHE A 23 -10.69 7.60 17.98
CA PHE A 23 -9.82 8.11 16.92
C PHE A 23 -10.64 8.35 15.66
N PHE A 24 -11.39 7.34 15.21
CA PHE A 24 -12.16 7.40 13.98
C PHE A 24 -13.15 8.57 13.99
N LYS A 25 -13.88 8.78 15.09
CA LYS A 25 -14.82 9.89 15.24
C LYS A 25 -14.13 11.26 15.10
N ARG A 26 -12.94 11.44 15.69
CA ARG A 26 -12.18 12.69 15.55
C ARG A 26 -11.65 12.85 14.13
N PHE A 27 -11.16 11.77 13.53
CA PHE A 27 -10.59 11.80 12.20
C PHE A 27 -11.67 12.09 11.14
N GLU A 28 -12.81 11.42 11.21
CA GLU A 28 -14.00 11.68 10.40
C GLU A 28 -14.44 13.15 10.51
N ALA A 29 -14.47 13.73 11.71
CA ALA A 29 -14.81 15.13 11.88
C ALA A 29 -13.85 16.06 11.13
N VAL A 30 -12.53 15.80 11.20
CA VAL A 30 -11.51 16.56 10.48
C VAL A 30 -11.62 16.37 8.97
N LEU A 31 -11.82 15.14 8.48
CA LEU A 31 -12.01 14.88 7.05
C LEU A 31 -13.21 15.65 6.49
N ASN A 32 -14.33 15.65 7.22
CA ASN A 32 -15.52 16.41 6.85
C ASN A 32 -15.29 17.92 6.89
N GLU A 33 -14.58 18.45 7.90
CA GLU A 33 -14.22 19.86 8.00
C GLU A 33 -13.33 20.31 6.84
N CYS A 34 -12.37 19.46 6.44
CA CYS A 34 -11.50 19.69 5.29
C CYS A 34 -12.17 19.43 3.93
N GLY A 35 -13.39 18.90 3.90
CA GLY A 35 -14.09 18.53 2.67
C GLY A 35 -13.43 17.37 1.90
N ILE A 36 -12.73 16.48 2.61
CA ILE A 36 -12.07 15.30 2.04
C ILE A 36 -13.07 14.14 2.02
N PRO A 37 -13.53 13.68 0.85
CA PRO A 37 -14.44 12.55 0.77
C PRO A 37 -13.71 11.24 1.07
N PHE A 38 -14.39 10.32 1.75
CA PHE A 38 -13.82 9.03 2.11
C PHE A 38 -14.88 7.92 2.18
N GLU A 39 -14.44 6.66 2.07
CA GLU A 39 -15.25 5.45 2.32
C GLU A 39 -14.47 4.41 3.14
N LEU A 40 -15.23 3.51 3.77
CA LEU A 40 -14.67 2.34 4.46
C LEU A 40 -14.55 1.16 3.49
N LEU A 41 -13.35 0.60 3.41
CA LEU A 41 -13.07 -0.66 2.71
C LEU A 41 -13.77 -1.80 3.47
N PRO A 42 -14.63 -2.59 2.81
CA PRO A 42 -15.34 -3.67 3.48
C PRO A 42 -14.44 -4.88 3.71
N ASP A 43 -14.74 -5.67 4.74
CA ASP A 43 -14.11 -6.96 5.02
C ASP A 43 -12.59 -6.87 5.22
N THR A 44 -12.11 -5.73 5.75
CA THR A 44 -10.70 -5.61 6.12
C THR A 44 -10.42 -6.45 7.37
N LYS A 45 -9.22 -7.01 7.43
CA LYS A 45 -8.73 -7.79 8.57
C LYS A 45 -7.67 -7.05 9.38
N ASP A 46 -7.16 -5.97 8.82
CA ASP A 46 -6.18 -5.09 9.45
C ASP A 46 -6.52 -3.62 9.15
N ILE A 47 -6.23 -2.74 10.11
CA ILE A 47 -6.50 -1.30 10.05
C ILE A 47 -5.56 -0.55 9.08
N TRP A 48 -4.36 -1.09 8.81
CA TRP A 48 -3.32 -0.46 8.00
C TRP A 48 -3.54 -0.73 6.50
N ALA A 49 -4.60 -0.15 5.94
CA ALA A 49 -4.95 -0.32 4.53
C ALA A 49 -3.82 0.10 3.57
N MET A 50 -2.98 1.07 3.96
CA MET A 50 -1.83 1.53 3.17
C MET A 50 -0.79 0.43 2.91
N ASP A 51 -0.68 -0.55 3.80
CA ASP A 51 0.38 -1.56 3.73
C ASP A 51 0.08 -2.61 2.65
N TYR A 52 -1.20 -2.94 2.46
CA TYR A 52 -1.63 -4.05 1.59
C TYR A 52 -2.49 -3.64 0.38
N MET A 53 -3.08 -2.44 0.38
CA MET A 53 -3.90 -2.00 -0.75
C MET A 53 -3.04 -1.57 -1.95
N PRO A 54 -3.58 -1.64 -3.18
CA PRO A 54 -2.82 -1.28 -4.37
C PRO A 54 -2.36 0.18 -4.36
N ILE A 55 -1.12 0.43 -4.78
CA ILE A 55 -0.52 1.76 -4.88
C ILE A 55 -0.96 2.42 -6.19
N GLN A 56 -1.44 3.67 -6.12
CA GLN A 56 -1.80 4.44 -7.30
C GLN A 56 -0.55 5.04 -7.97
N THR A 57 -0.25 4.60 -9.19
CA THR A 57 0.93 5.07 -9.95
C THR A 57 0.57 6.15 -10.95
N GLN A 58 -0.63 6.05 -11.55
CA GLN A 58 -1.18 7.02 -12.49
C GLN A 58 -2.69 7.21 -12.29
N GLN A 59 -3.30 8.06 -13.11
CA GLN A 59 -4.74 8.27 -13.05
C GLN A 59 -5.47 6.96 -13.40
N ASN A 60 -6.21 6.41 -12.43
CA ASN A 60 -6.90 5.12 -12.51
C ASN A 60 -5.99 3.89 -12.75
N GLU A 61 -4.69 4.01 -12.54
CA GLU A 61 -3.75 2.88 -12.59
C GLU A 61 -3.24 2.57 -11.20
N PHE A 62 -3.40 1.31 -10.80
CA PHE A 62 -3.07 0.83 -9.47
C PHE A 62 -2.25 -0.45 -9.59
N ILE A 63 -1.15 -0.54 -8.85
CA ILE A 63 -0.31 -1.73 -8.77
C ILE A 63 -0.58 -2.42 -7.45
N GLN A 64 -1.00 -3.67 -7.50
CA GLN A 64 -1.15 -4.52 -6.33
C GLN A 64 0.08 -5.41 -6.20
N PHE A 65 0.88 -5.12 -5.18
CA PHE A 65 1.98 -5.96 -4.74
C PHE A 65 1.46 -7.12 -3.88
N ARG A 66 2.29 -8.15 -3.70
CA ARG A 66 2.03 -9.12 -2.63
C ARG A 66 2.32 -8.46 -1.29
N TYR A 67 1.48 -8.74 -0.31
CA TYR A 67 1.69 -8.33 1.07
C TYR A 67 1.85 -9.58 1.93
N GLU A 68 3.10 -10.02 2.04
CA GLU A 68 3.54 -11.20 2.76
C GLU A 68 4.77 -10.86 3.61
N PRO A 69 4.69 -9.83 4.48
CA PRO A 69 5.85 -9.42 5.26
C PRO A 69 6.27 -10.53 6.22
N ASP A 70 7.57 -10.66 6.45
CA ASP A 70 8.15 -11.75 7.25
C ASP A 70 7.49 -11.93 8.62
N TYR A 71 7.17 -10.84 9.29
CA TYR A 71 6.52 -10.80 10.61
C TYR A 71 5.07 -11.33 10.62
N LEU A 72 4.39 -11.40 9.47
CA LEU A 72 3.08 -12.05 9.35
C LEU A 72 3.17 -13.50 8.87
N MET A 73 4.31 -13.91 8.30
CA MET A 73 4.48 -15.22 7.69
C MET A 73 4.94 -16.31 8.66
N ASP A 74 5.26 -15.94 9.90
CA ASP A 74 5.76 -16.82 10.97
C ASP A 74 4.74 -17.85 11.48
N SER A 75 3.44 -17.55 11.39
CA SER A 75 2.36 -18.37 11.92
C SER A 75 1.10 -18.36 11.04
N PRO A 76 0.31 -19.44 11.02
CA PRO A 76 -1.00 -19.44 10.34
C PRO A 76 -1.97 -18.40 10.88
N GLU A 77 -1.86 -18.06 12.17
CA GLU A 77 -2.71 -17.09 12.86
C GLU A 77 -2.42 -15.67 12.37
N ASN A 78 -1.14 -15.27 12.28
CA ASN A 78 -0.75 -13.99 11.72
C ASN A 78 -1.08 -13.90 10.22
N ARG A 79 -0.81 -14.96 9.44
CA ARG A 79 -1.23 -14.97 8.02
C ARG A 79 -2.74 -14.79 7.83
N ALA A 80 -3.55 -15.25 8.80
CA ALA A 80 -4.99 -15.11 8.72
C ALA A 80 -5.47 -13.65 8.86
N THR A 81 -4.64 -12.73 9.39
CA THR A 81 -4.93 -11.29 9.48
C THR A 81 -4.73 -10.55 8.16
N ILE A 82 -4.15 -11.19 7.14
CA ILE A 82 -3.99 -10.58 5.82
C ILE A 82 -5.36 -10.47 5.12
N SER A 83 -5.72 -9.24 4.75
CA SER A 83 -6.96 -8.91 4.05
C SER A 83 -7.03 -9.52 2.65
N ASN A 84 -8.23 -9.91 2.19
CA ASN A 84 -8.42 -10.35 0.82
C ASN A 84 -8.57 -9.14 -0.11
N VAL A 85 -7.43 -8.61 -0.57
CA VAL A 85 -7.35 -7.40 -1.39
C VAL A 85 -8.12 -7.52 -2.70
N ASP A 86 -8.21 -8.72 -3.29
CA ASP A 86 -8.95 -8.96 -4.53
C ASP A 86 -10.45 -8.74 -4.35
N SER A 87 -11.00 -9.20 -3.22
CA SER A 87 -12.40 -8.97 -2.86
C SER A 87 -12.67 -7.49 -2.60
N ILE A 88 -11.78 -6.82 -1.88
CA ILE A 88 -11.87 -5.39 -1.56
C ILE A 88 -11.82 -4.55 -2.85
N CYS A 89 -10.85 -4.81 -3.74
CA CYS A 89 -10.74 -4.09 -5.02
C CYS A 89 -12.01 -4.27 -5.85
N LYS A 90 -12.59 -5.48 -5.86
CA LYS A 90 -13.84 -5.76 -6.57
C LYS A 90 -15.02 -4.96 -6.00
N SER A 91 -15.13 -4.79 -4.67
CA SER A 91 -16.23 -4.03 -4.07
C SER A 91 -16.15 -2.53 -4.41
N ILE A 92 -14.95 -1.97 -4.49
CA ILE A 92 -14.71 -0.56 -4.86
C ILE A 92 -14.47 -0.34 -6.37
N ARG A 93 -14.64 -1.39 -7.18
CA ARG A 93 -14.50 -1.37 -8.65
C ARG A 93 -13.12 -0.93 -9.15
N ILE A 94 -12.07 -1.19 -8.37
CA ILE A 94 -10.68 -1.05 -8.81
C ILE A 94 -10.22 -2.37 -9.43
N LYS A 95 -9.53 -2.27 -10.57
CA LYS A 95 -8.88 -3.40 -11.23
C LYS A 95 -7.37 -3.14 -11.28
N PRO A 96 -6.60 -3.58 -10.28
CA PRO A 96 -5.17 -3.32 -10.25
C PRO A 96 -4.40 -4.23 -11.21
N ILE A 97 -3.21 -3.78 -11.62
CA ILE A 97 -2.18 -4.60 -12.23
C ILE A 97 -1.52 -5.40 -11.11
N LYS A 98 -1.37 -6.72 -11.30
CA LYS A 98 -0.77 -7.60 -10.29
C LYS A 98 0.75 -7.61 -10.46
N SER A 99 1.46 -7.43 -9.35
CA SER A 99 2.89 -7.61 -9.26
C SER A 99 3.23 -8.92 -8.52
N ASN A 100 4.37 -9.52 -8.89
CA ASN A 100 4.96 -10.64 -8.17
C ASN A 100 6.05 -10.18 -7.19
N ILE A 101 6.12 -8.90 -6.86
CA ILE A 101 7.01 -8.39 -5.82
C ILE A 101 6.23 -8.39 -4.49
N ASN A 102 6.87 -8.89 -3.44
CA ASN A 102 6.45 -8.67 -2.07
C ASN A 102 6.87 -7.27 -1.65
N LEU A 103 5.90 -6.43 -1.29
CA LEU A 103 6.17 -5.06 -0.90
C LEU A 103 5.13 -4.57 0.09
N ASP A 104 5.62 -4.13 1.24
CA ASP A 104 4.84 -3.40 2.24
C ASP A 104 4.66 -1.94 1.77
N GLY A 105 3.42 -1.53 1.52
CA GLY A 105 3.10 -0.17 1.11
C GLY A 105 3.47 0.90 2.15
N GLY A 106 3.55 0.54 3.43
CA GLY A 106 4.04 1.41 4.50
C GLY A 106 5.53 1.73 4.37
N ASN A 107 6.28 0.93 3.60
CA ASN A 107 7.69 1.13 3.28
C ASN A 107 7.91 1.92 1.97
N VAL A 108 6.85 2.50 1.39
CA VAL A 108 6.90 3.26 0.15
C VAL A 108 6.48 4.71 0.40
N THR A 109 7.28 5.66 -0.07
CA THR A 109 6.85 7.05 -0.21
C THR A 109 7.22 7.56 -1.59
N ASN A 110 6.34 8.32 -2.22
CA ASN A 110 6.53 8.80 -3.58
C ASN A 110 6.39 10.32 -3.69
N TRP A 111 7.05 10.85 -4.72
CA TRP A 111 6.79 12.19 -5.23
C TRP A 111 6.28 12.12 -6.68
N ALA A 112 6.19 13.27 -7.34
CA ALA A 112 5.76 13.36 -8.72
C ALA A 112 6.62 12.50 -9.67
N ASP A 113 7.92 12.38 -9.41
CA ASP A 113 8.89 11.76 -10.31
C ASP A 113 9.78 10.70 -9.66
N ARG A 114 9.65 10.45 -8.35
CA ARG A 114 10.56 9.60 -7.57
C ARG A 114 9.82 8.72 -6.58
N VAL A 115 10.47 7.61 -6.20
CA VAL A 115 10.02 6.72 -5.13
C VAL A 115 11.19 6.46 -4.19
N ILE A 116 10.89 6.49 -2.90
CA ILE A 116 11.80 6.08 -1.85
C ILE A 116 11.19 4.84 -1.21
N LEU A 117 11.94 3.74 -1.21
CA LEU A 117 11.57 2.49 -0.58
C LEU A 117 12.52 2.14 0.55
N CYS A 118 12.05 1.33 1.49
CA CYS A 118 12.94 0.64 2.40
C CYS A 118 13.71 -0.48 1.67
N ASN A 119 15.01 -0.66 1.95
CA ASN A 119 15.81 -1.74 1.37
C ASN A 119 15.39 -3.15 1.84
N LYS A 120 14.46 -3.25 2.79
CA LYS A 120 13.82 -4.51 3.19
C LYS A 120 13.22 -5.28 2.01
N VAL A 121 12.79 -4.59 0.96
CA VAL A 121 12.25 -5.22 -0.26
C VAL A 121 13.21 -6.23 -0.90
N PHE A 122 14.53 -6.03 -0.81
CA PHE A 122 15.52 -6.98 -1.33
C PHE A 122 15.60 -8.26 -0.49
N VAL A 123 15.39 -8.15 0.82
CA VAL A 123 15.37 -9.29 1.76
C VAL A 123 14.09 -10.11 1.58
N GLU A 124 12.97 -9.44 1.31
CA GLU A 124 11.64 -10.05 1.19
C GLU A 124 11.34 -10.65 -0.20
N ASN A 125 12.27 -10.49 -1.16
CA ASN A 125 12.16 -11.04 -2.51
C ASN A 125 13.43 -11.84 -2.90
N PRO A 126 13.81 -12.89 -2.14
CA PRO A 126 15.07 -13.61 -2.35
C PRO A 126 15.12 -14.42 -3.66
N ASP A 127 13.98 -14.60 -4.32
CA ASP A 127 13.87 -15.32 -5.59
C ASP A 127 14.20 -14.45 -6.82
N LEU A 128 14.35 -13.13 -6.63
CA LEU A 128 14.75 -12.18 -7.67
C LEU A 128 16.17 -11.70 -7.39
N SER A 129 16.97 -11.51 -8.44
CA SER A 129 18.23 -10.75 -8.28
C SER A 129 17.93 -9.28 -7.96
N GLU A 130 18.88 -8.59 -7.33
CA GLU A 130 18.73 -7.16 -7.02
C GLU A 130 18.47 -6.32 -8.29
N ASP A 131 19.15 -6.64 -9.39
CA ASP A 131 18.98 -5.96 -10.69
C ASP A 131 17.58 -6.21 -11.27
N GLU A 132 17.10 -7.46 -11.28
CA GLU A 132 15.74 -7.79 -11.76
C GLU A 132 14.67 -7.10 -10.91
N LEU A 133 14.81 -7.12 -9.59
CA LEU A 133 13.88 -6.46 -8.68
C LEU A 133 13.89 -4.94 -8.88
N PHE A 134 15.07 -4.35 -9.04
CA PHE A 134 15.22 -2.92 -9.30
C PHE A 134 14.53 -2.53 -10.61
N GLU A 135 14.74 -3.29 -11.69
CA GLU A 135 14.08 -3.09 -12.99
C GLU A 135 12.56 -3.20 -12.89
N GLU A 136 12.03 -4.24 -12.25
CA GLU A 136 10.58 -4.40 -12.08
C GLU A 136 9.96 -3.26 -11.24
N LEU A 137 10.63 -2.83 -10.16
CA LEU A 137 10.15 -1.70 -9.34
C LEU A 137 10.11 -0.40 -10.14
N MET A 138 11.13 -0.11 -10.96
CA MET A 138 11.12 1.05 -11.85
C MET A 138 9.94 1.01 -12.81
N ASP A 139 9.68 -0.14 -13.43
CA ASP A 139 8.59 -0.34 -14.39
C ASP A 139 7.22 -0.16 -13.72
N TYR A 140 6.99 -0.80 -12.57
CA TYR A 140 5.73 -0.67 -11.84
C TYR A 140 5.47 0.77 -11.39
N PHE A 141 6.48 1.47 -10.87
CA PHE A 141 6.33 2.86 -10.40
C PHE A 141 6.41 3.90 -11.51
N ASN A 142 6.79 3.51 -12.73
CA ASN A 142 7.01 4.40 -13.86
C ASN A 142 7.98 5.55 -13.50
N VAL A 143 9.12 5.19 -12.93
CA VAL A 143 10.21 6.10 -12.58
C VAL A 143 11.50 5.70 -13.29
N LYS A 144 12.42 6.66 -13.41
CA LYS A 144 13.76 6.39 -13.94
C LYS A 144 14.68 5.90 -12.83
N GLU A 145 15.78 5.26 -13.22
CA GLU A 145 16.82 4.77 -12.32
C GLU A 145 17.30 5.84 -11.33
N GLU A 146 17.55 7.06 -11.79
CA GLU A 146 18.02 8.16 -10.93
C GLU A 146 16.99 8.62 -9.87
N ASN A 147 15.75 8.14 -9.96
CA ASN A 147 14.62 8.54 -9.12
C ASN A 147 14.04 7.38 -8.29
N LEU A 148 14.65 6.18 -8.34
CA LEU A 148 14.33 5.08 -7.44
C LEU A 148 15.38 5.03 -6.34
N HIS A 149 14.97 5.29 -5.11
CA HIS A 149 15.88 5.39 -3.97
C HIS A 149 15.53 4.36 -2.90
N PHE A 150 16.57 3.86 -2.23
CA PHE A 150 16.42 2.93 -1.12
C PHE A 150 17.02 3.53 0.16
N VAL A 151 16.27 3.43 1.26
CA VAL A 151 16.74 3.78 2.59
C VAL A 151 16.93 2.51 3.43
N PRO A 152 17.92 2.47 4.33
CA PRO A 152 18.09 1.35 5.24
C PRO A 152 16.82 1.10 6.06
N TRP A 153 16.43 -0.16 6.16
CA TRP A 153 15.55 -0.64 7.22
C TRP A 153 16.33 -0.66 8.54
N ASP A 154 15.73 -0.20 9.63
CA ASP A 154 16.33 -0.33 10.95
C ASP A 154 16.29 -1.82 11.37
N GLU A 155 17.49 -2.40 11.62
CA GLU A 155 17.68 -3.75 12.17
C GLU A 155 17.33 -3.86 13.66
#